data_AF-A0AAP0L3N5-F1
#
_entry.id   AF-A0AAP0L3N5-F1
#
_cell.length_a   1.000
_cell.length_b   1.000
_cell.length_c   1.000
_cell.angle_alpha   90.00
_cell.angle_beta   90.00
_cell.angle_gamma   90.00
#
_symmetry.space_group_name_H-M   'P 1'
#
loop_
_entity.id
_entity.type
_entity.pdbx_description
1 polymer ?
#
loop_
_entity_poly.entity_id
_entity_poly.type
_entity_poly.pdbx_seq_one_letter_code
_entity_poly.pdbx_strand_id
1 'polypeptide(L)'
;MSAHTIDNTGPPIDDHGDGKDHVDPLAIGAGHINLNKAMSPSLIYDANEEDYVRFLCSMNFTRKQITLITRTITNVGKSMLTCIANLTDMGEVKVNVEPNK
;
A
#
# COMPACT_ATOMS: atom_id res chain seq x y z
N MET A 1 2.79 -4.36 -5.84
CA MET A 1 3.56 -5.43 -5.16
C MET A 1 2.57 -6.25 -4.34
N SER A 2 2.72 -7.58 -4.30
CA SER A 2 1.86 -8.47 -3.50
C SER A 2 2.65 -9.09 -2.35
N ALA A 3 2.07 -9.14 -1.15
CA ALA A 3 2.71 -9.59 0.07
C ALA A 3 1.74 -10.40 0.95
N HIS A 4 2.27 -11.09 1.98
CA HIS A 4 1.55 -11.88 2.96
C HIS A 4 1.89 -11.45 4.39
N THR A 5 0.88 -11.44 5.25
CA THR A 5 1.01 -11.09 6.68
C THR A 5 1.04 -12.33 7.59
N ILE A 6 1.00 -13.52 7.01
CA ILE A 6 0.96 -14.82 7.71
C ILE A 6 2.31 -15.51 7.53
N ASP A 7 2.80 -16.12 8.60
CA ASP A 7 4.04 -16.89 8.58
C ASP A 7 3.84 -18.29 7.94
N ASN A 8 4.87 -19.14 8.00
CA ASN A 8 4.80 -20.51 7.51
C ASN A 8 4.14 -21.50 8.51
N THR A 9 3.83 -21.06 9.73
CA THR A 9 3.14 -21.87 10.76
C THR A 9 1.63 -21.62 10.80
N GLY A 10 1.14 -20.57 10.13
CA GLY A 10 -0.27 -20.21 10.01
C GLY A 10 -0.77 -18.98 10.79
N PRO A 11 -0.16 -18.54 11.92
CA PRO A 11 -0.48 -17.27 12.55
C PRO A 11 0.12 -16.04 11.82
N PRO A 12 -0.34 -14.83 12.18
CA PRO A 12 0.32 -13.59 11.77
C PRO A 12 1.81 -13.60 12.11
N ILE A 13 2.61 -12.91 11.29
CA ILE A 13 4.04 -12.77 11.53
C ILE A 13 4.26 -12.11 12.90
N ASP A 14 5.21 -12.64 13.67
CA ASP A 14 5.51 -12.18 15.02
C ASP A 14 6.66 -11.17 15.06
N ASP A 15 6.65 -10.27 16.04
CA ASP A 15 7.78 -9.38 16.34
C ASP A 15 8.58 -9.93 17.52
N HIS A 16 9.75 -10.50 17.22
CA HIS A 16 10.60 -11.16 18.21
C HIS A 16 11.15 -10.22 19.30
N GLY A 17 11.02 -8.89 19.15
CA GLY A 17 11.61 -7.89 20.07
C GLY A 17 10.66 -7.14 21.00
N ASP A 18 9.35 -7.11 20.73
CA ASP A 18 8.41 -6.16 21.38
C ASP A 18 7.55 -6.78 22.50
N GLY A 19 7.57 -8.11 22.66
CA GLY A 19 6.68 -8.79 23.62
C GLY A 19 5.18 -8.62 23.27
N LYS A 20 4.88 -8.18 22.05
CA LYS A 20 3.57 -8.26 21.42
C LYS A 20 3.51 -9.59 20.66
N ASP A 21 2.36 -10.25 20.70
CA ASP A 21 2.20 -11.55 20.04
C ASP A 21 2.18 -11.44 18.50
N HIS A 22 2.06 -10.23 17.93
CA HIS A 22 1.80 -9.97 16.50
C HIS A 22 2.54 -8.70 16.05
N VAL A 23 3.08 -8.72 14.82
CA VAL A 23 3.81 -7.59 14.23
C VAL A 23 2.88 -6.51 13.66
N ASP A 24 3.26 -5.24 13.83
CA ASP A 24 2.52 -4.08 13.32
C ASP A 24 2.89 -3.75 11.85
N PRO A 25 1.96 -3.21 11.03
CA PRO A 25 2.28 -2.72 9.68
C PRO A 25 3.42 -1.68 9.63
N LEU A 26 3.69 -0.95 10.71
CA LEU A 26 4.83 -0.04 10.81
C LEU A 26 6.17 -0.77 10.74
N ALA A 27 6.23 -2.04 11.17
CA ALA A 27 7.44 -2.86 11.16
C ALA A 27 7.61 -3.66 9.85
N ILE A 28 6.54 -4.19 9.27
CA ILE A 28 6.59 -5.08 8.09
C ILE A 28 5.98 -4.48 6.80
N GLY A 29 5.42 -3.28 6.87
CA GLY A 29 4.68 -2.67 5.77
C GLY A 29 3.46 -3.52 5.38
N ALA A 30 3.39 -3.92 4.11
CA ALA A 30 2.35 -4.80 3.60
C ALA A 30 2.59 -6.30 3.90
N GLY A 31 3.74 -6.67 4.48
CA GLY A 31 4.13 -8.03 4.83
C GLY A 31 5.24 -8.63 3.96
N HIS A 32 5.42 -9.95 4.08
CA HIS A 32 6.45 -10.72 3.38
C HIS A 32 6.14 -10.86 1.88
N ILE A 33 7.13 -10.63 1.02
CA ILE A 33 6.93 -10.59 -0.44
C ILE A 33 6.38 -11.91 -1.00
N ASN A 34 5.38 -11.82 -1.89
CA ASN A 34 4.92 -12.95 -2.69
C ASN A 34 5.23 -12.73 -4.18
N LEU A 35 6.32 -13.33 -4.65
CA LEU A 35 6.78 -13.17 -6.03
C LEU A 35 5.76 -13.68 -7.06
N ASN A 36 5.16 -14.85 -6.82
CA ASN A 36 4.22 -15.45 -7.76
C ASN A 36 2.99 -14.56 -8.00
N LYS A 37 2.46 -13.94 -6.94
CA LYS A 37 1.35 -12.98 -7.04
C LYS A 37 1.80 -11.62 -7.58
N ALA A 38 3.03 -11.20 -7.28
CA ALA A 38 3.58 -9.92 -7.76
C ALA A 38 3.86 -9.91 -9.27
N MET A 39 4.08 -11.07 -9.89
CA MET A 39 4.33 -11.20 -11.33
C MET A 39 3.10 -10.90 -12.20
N SER A 40 1.90 -11.07 -11.67
CA SER A 40 0.64 -10.78 -12.38
C SER A 40 -0.43 -10.30 -11.40
N PRO A 41 -0.31 -9.04 -10.93
CA PRO A 41 -1.26 -8.49 -9.98
C PRO A 41 -2.59 -8.17 -10.66
N SER A 42 -3.70 -8.50 -10.00
CA SER A 42 -5.05 -8.20 -10.52
C SER A 42 -5.44 -6.72 -10.40
N LEU A 43 -4.81 -5.98 -9.47
CA LEU A 43 -5.03 -4.56 -9.25
C LEU A 43 -3.69 -3.88 -8.92
N ILE A 44 -3.44 -2.75 -9.57
CA ILE A 44 -2.26 -1.91 -9.32
C ILE A 44 -2.78 -0.53 -8.93
N TYR A 45 -2.33 -0.03 -7.77
CA TYR A 45 -2.46 1.38 -7.44
C TYR A 45 -1.38 2.13 -8.23
N ASP A 46 -1.79 2.75 -9.33
CA ASP A 46 -0.90 3.54 -10.18
C ASP A 46 -0.81 4.97 -9.66
N ALA A 47 0.36 5.59 -9.82
CA ALA A 47 0.61 6.98 -9.50
C ALA A 47 1.63 7.52 -10.49
N ASN A 48 1.34 8.68 -11.07
CA ASN A 48 2.26 9.35 -11.99
C ASN A 48 2.98 10.52 -11.31
N GLU A 49 3.91 11.16 -12.03
CA GLU A 49 4.66 12.30 -11.52
C GLU A 49 3.77 13.46 -11.05
N GLU A 50 2.62 13.69 -11.67
CA GLU A 50 1.69 14.75 -11.30
C GLU A 50 1.06 14.47 -9.94
N ASP A 51 0.73 13.21 -9.63
CA ASP A 51 0.19 12.81 -8.34
C ASP A 51 1.19 13.12 -7.21
N TYR A 52 2.48 12.85 -7.44
CA TYR A 52 3.55 13.21 -6.49
C TYR A 52 3.74 14.73 -6.37
N VAL A 53 3.66 15.49 -7.47
CA VAL A 53 3.68 16.96 -7.42
C VAL A 53 2.50 17.49 -6.59
N ARG A 54 1.29 16.97 -6.79
CA ARG A 54 0.09 17.36 -6.05
C ARG A 54 0.21 17.04 -4.57
N PHE A 55 0.77 15.88 -4.23
CA PHE A 55 1.10 15.52 -2.85
C PHE A 55 2.13 16.48 -2.23
N LEU A 56 3.21 16.80 -2.94
CA LEU A 56 4.21 17.75 -2.44
C LEU A 56 3.64 19.17 -2.25
N CYS A 57 2.72 19.59 -3.11
CA CYS A 57 2.02 20.86 -3.00
C CYS A 57 1.13 20.95 -1.75
N SER A 58 0.56 19.84 -1.26
CA SER A 58 -0.28 19.84 -0.05
C SER A 58 0.52 19.89 1.26
N MET A 59 1.82 19.58 1.21
CA MET A 59 2.71 19.57 2.37
C MET A 59 3.42 20.91 2.65
N ASN A 60 2.98 22.01 2.01
CA ASN A 60 3.54 23.37 2.17
C ASN A 60 5.02 23.51 1.75
N PHE A 61 5.51 22.69 0.81
CA PHE A 61 6.84 22.91 0.22
C PHE A 61 6.87 24.13 -0.70
N THR A 62 8.00 24.83 -0.72
CA THR A 62 8.21 25.92 -1.68
C THR A 62 8.38 25.36 -3.10
N ARG A 63 8.02 26.16 -4.11
CA ARG A 63 8.20 25.77 -5.52
C ARG A 63 9.61 25.26 -5.82
N LYS A 64 10.64 25.92 -5.27
CA LYS A 64 12.06 25.55 -5.45
C LYS A 64 12.39 24.16 -4.89
N GLN A 65 11.80 23.78 -3.76
CA GLN A 65 11.99 22.45 -3.17
C GLN A 65 11.30 21.37 -3.99
N ILE A 66 10.08 21.65 -4.48
CA ILE A 66 9.33 20.71 -5.32
C ILE A 66 10.09 20.43 -6.62
N THR A 67 10.61 21.48 -7.28
CA THR A 67 11.34 21.32 -8.56
C THR A 67 12.64 20.52 -8.42
N LEU A 68 13.22 20.43 -7.21
CA LEU A 68 14.42 19.63 -6.96
C LEU A 68 14.12 18.12 -6.92
N ILE A 69 12.89 17.74 -6.59
CA ILE A 69 12.51 16.36 -6.24
C ILE A 69 11.81 15.65 -7.42
N THR A 70 11.12 16.39 -8.29
CA THR A 70 10.25 15.83 -9.33
C THR A 70 10.98 15.47 -10.63
N ARG A 71 10.73 14.28 -11.19
CA ARG A 71 11.22 13.77 -12.49
C ARG A 71 10.07 13.07 -13.26
N THR A 72 10.08 13.09 -14.59
CA THR A 72 9.01 12.55 -15.45
C THR A 72 9.28 11.10 -15.89
N ILE A 73 8.33 10.17 -15.70
CA ILE A 73 8.43 8.75 -16.14
C ILE A 73 7.03 8.25 -16.57
N THR A 74 6.93 7.60 -17.74
CA THR A 74 5.64 7.15 -18.32
C THR A 74 5.30 5.69 -17.99
N ASN A 75 4.06 5.40 -17.53
CA ASN A 75 3.56 4.05 -17.23
C ASN A 75 2.88 3.38 -18.45
N VAL A 76 2.95 2.04 -18.54
CA VAL A 76 2.31 1.19 -19.56
C VAL A 76 1.52 0.04 -18.92
N GLY A 77 0.18 0.06 -19.09
CA GLY A 77 -0.69 -1.12 -18.98
C GLY A 77 -2.14 -0.82 -18.55
N LYS A 78 -3.14 -1.40 -19.22
CA LYS A 78 -4.55 -1.42 -18.75
C LYS A 78 -5.33 -2.65 -19.22
N SER A 79 -6.09 -3.27 -18.32
CA SER A 79 -7.21 -4.17 -18.60
C SER A 79 -8.27 -4.00 -17.50
N MET A 80 -9.56 -4.14 -17.81
CA MET A 80 -10.68 -3.79 -16.92
C MET A 80 -11.14 -5.00 -16.09
N LEU A 81 -11.18 -4.87 -14.76
CA LEU A 81 -11.66 -5.87 -13.80
C LEU A 81 -12.59 -5.22 -12.75
N THR A 82 -13.55 -5.98 -12.21
CA THR A 82 -14.41 -5.56 -11.08
C THR A 82 -13.84 -6.12 -9.78
N CYS A 83 -13.64 -5.27 -8.77
CA CYS A 83 -13.13 -5.65 -7.44
C CYS A 83 -14.16 -5.33 -6.34
N ILE A 84 -14.26 -6.18 -5.33
CA ILE A 84 -15.07 -6.00 -4.12
C ILE A 84 -14.12 -5.70 -2.95
N ALA A 85 -14.46 -4.73 -2.11
CA ALA A 85 -13.64 -4.35 -0.95
C ALA A 85 -14.05 -5.14 0.30
N ASN A 86 -13.09 -5.80 0.94
CA ASN A 86 -13.28 -6.48 2.23
C ASN A 86 -12.56 -5.70 3.33
N LEU A 87 -13.27 -5.36 4.40
CA LEU A 87 -12.74 -4.62 5.55
C LEU A 87 -12.52 -5.58 6.72
N THR A 88 -11.35 -5.49 7.36
CA THR A 88 -11.08 -6.16 8.64
C THR A 88 -11.24 -5.15 9.77
N ASP A 89 -11.82 -5.59 10.89
CA ASP A 89 -12.02 -4.73 12.06
C ASP A 89 -10.67 -4.34 12.67
N MET A 90 -10.47 -3.05 12.93
CA MET A 90 -9.29 -2.50 13.61
C MET A 90 -9.60 -2.10 15.07
N GLY A 91 -10.72 -2.56 15.63
CA GLY A 91 -11.10 -2.36 17.02
C GLY A 91 -11.67 -0.97 17.26
N GLU A 92 -10.82 0.01 17.56
CA GLU A 92 -11.27 1.36 17.96
C GLU A 92 -11.67 2.25 16.78
N VAL A 93 -11.22 1.94 15.57
CA VAL A 93 -11.45 2.74 14.37
C VAL A 93 -12.42 2.03 13.43
N LYS A 94 -13.59 2.65 13.21
CA LYS A 94 -14.56 2.18 12.23
C LYS A 94 -14.19 2.68 10.83
N VAL A 95 -13.99 1.75 9.91
CA VAL A 95 -13.69 2.03 8.50
C VAL A 95 -14.91 1.73 7.64
N ASN A 96 -15.18 2.60 6.66
CA ASN A 96 -16.25 2.45 5.69
C ASN A 96 -15.70 2.65 4.28
N VAL A 97 -16.24 1.93 3.31
CA VAL A 97 -15.87 2.03 1.89
C VAL A 97 -17.12 2.29 1.04
N GLU A 98 -17.01 3.20 0.07
CA GLU A 98 -18.05 3.46 -0.92
C GLU A 98 -17.45 3.44 -2.34
N PRO A 99 -18.08 2.77 -3.33
CA PRO A 99 -19.31 1.99 -3.21
C PRO A 99 -19.10 0.70 -2.40
N ASN A 100 -20.05 0.37 -1.54
CA ASN A 100 -20.06 -0.86 -0.75
C ASN A 100 -20.73 -1.99 -1.56
N LYS A 101 -20.05 -2.48 -2.61
CA LYS A 101 -20.52 -3.58 -3.45
C LYS A 101 -19.50 -4.70 -3.51
#